data_AF-A0A380K7W6-F1
#
_entry.id   AF-A0A380K7W6-F1
#
_cell.length_a   1.000
_cell.length_b   1.000
_cell.length_c   1.000
_cell.angle_alpha   90.00
_cell.angle_beta   90.00
_cell.angle_gamma   90.00
#
_symmetry.space_group_name_H-M   'P 1'
#
loop_
_entity.id
_entity.type
_entity.pdbx_description
1 polymer ?
#
loop_
_entity_poly.entity_id
_entity_poly.type
_entity_poly.pdbx_seq_one_letter_code
_entity_poly.pdbx_strand_id
1 'polypeptide(L)'
;MIINDDVDLALELDADGIHLGQDDLPITKARQLFPNKIIDLSVGLIIEYQRSAVELVDYIGVGPIFSTSSKNGAGEVIGLKGLNNVRDYDKEIPIVAIGGITFGDVAAIKQTGADGVAVISAIAQSK
;
A
#
# COMPACT_ATOMS: atom_id res chain seq x y z
N MET A 1 12.72 -6.79 -5.48
CA MET A 1 11.46 -7.06 -6.18
C MET A 1 10.43 -7.56 -5.18
N ILE A 2 9.29 -6.88 -5.11
CA ILE A 2 8.13 -7.28 -4.30
C ILE A 2 7.10 -7.89 -5.26
N ILE A 3 6.54 -9.04 -4.92
CA ILE A 3 5.47 -9.69 -5.69
C ILE A 3 4.12 -9.28 -5.09
N ASN A 4 3.08 -9.19 -5.91
CA ASN A 4 1.73 -8.82 -5.47
C ASN A 4 0.85 -10.07 -5.40
N ASP A 5 0.23 -10.31 -4.25
CA ASP A 5 -0.77 -11.34 -3.91
C ASP A 5 -0.31 -12.81 -4.01
N ASP A 6 0.51 -13.15 -5.01
CA ASP A 6 0.95 -14.52 -5.29
C ASP A 6 2.08 -14.98 -4.37
N VAL A 7 1.69 -15.54 -3.22
CA VAL A 7 2.58 -16.05 -2.18
C VAL A 7 3.47 -17.19 -2.69
N ASP A 8 2.92 -18.10 -3.48
CA ASP A 8 3.66 -19.26 -3.99
C ASP A 8 4.75 -18.79 -4.96
N LEU A 9 4.42 -17.87 -5.86
CA LEU A 9 5.39 -17.26 -6.77
C LEU A 9 6.47 -16.46 -6.02
N ALA A 10 6.09 -15.71 -4.98
CA ALA A 10 7.03 -14.96 -4.16
C ALA A 10 8.04 -15.88 -3.43
N LEU A 11 7.61 -17.06 -3.01
CA LEU A 11 8.47 -18.09 -2.42
C LEU A 11 9.34 -18.77 -3.48
N GLU A 12 8.76 -19.15 -4.63
CA GLU A 12 9.48 -19.82 -5.73
C GLU A 12 10.62 -18.95 -6.28
N LEU A 13 10.37 -17.64 -6.42
CA LEU A 13 11.35 -16.68 -6.96
C LEU A 13 12.30 -16.11 -5.91
N ASP A 14 12.20 -16.53 -4.64
CA ASP A 14 12.90 -15.92 -3.51
C ASP A 14 12.78 -14.38 -3.50
N ALA A 15 11.57 -13.85 -3.73
CA ALA A 15 11.33 -12.42 -3.83
C ALA A 15 11.74 -11.67 -2.54
N ASP A 16 12.10 -10.39 -2.67
CA ASP A 16 12.51 -9.56 -1.53
C ASP A 16 11.32 -9.26 -0.59
N GLY A 17 10.09 -9.41 -1.07
CA GLY A 17 8.88 -9.20 -0.29
C GLY A 17 7.58 -9.53 -1.02
N ILE A 18 6.47 -9.37 -0.30
CA ILE A 18 5.10 -9.60 -0.76
C ILE A 18 4.20 -8.41 -0.41
N HIS A 19 3.44 -7.93 -1.39
CA HIS A 19 2.34 -6.99 -1.21
C HIS A 19 1.04 -7.77 -1.08
N LEU A 20 0.23 -7.44 -0.09
CA LEU A 20 -1.05 -8.07 0.20
C LEU A 20 -2.17 -7.04 0.30
N GLY A 21 -3.35 -7.42 -0.18
CA GLY A 21 -4.63 -6.78 0.10
C GLY A 21 -5.33 -7.35 1.33
N GLN A 22 -6.49 -6.78 1.63
CA GLN A 22 -7.30 -7.14 2.80
C GLN A 22 -7.91 -8.55 2.72
N ASP A 23 -8.16 -9.03 1.51
CA ASP A 23 -8.78 -10.34 1.25
C ASP A 23 -7.76 -11.46 0.95
N ASP A 24 -6.46 -11.13 0.98
CA ASP A 24 -5.39 -12.07 0.68
C ASP A 24 -4.94 -12.88 1.91
N LEU A 25 -3.76 -13.50 1.86
CA LEU A 25 -3.23 -14.27 2.96
C LEU A 25 -3.16 -13.41 4.25
N PRO A 26 -3.69 -13.88 5.40
CA PRO A 26 -3.60 -13.13 6.64
C PRO A 26 -2.16 -12.77 7.00
N ILE A 27 -1.93 -11.51 7.39
CA ILE A 27 -0.60 -10.97 7.70
C ILE A 27 0.18 -11.83 8.71
N THR A 28 -0.51 -12.37 9.73
CA THR A 28 0.11 -13.26 10.72
C THR A 28 0.71 -14.51 10.10
N LYS A 29 0.07 -15.07 9.06
CA LYS A 29 0.60 -16.21 8.28
C LYS A 29 1.68 -15.75 7.31
N ALA A 30 1.48 -14.62 6.64
CA ALA A 30 2.49 -14.05 5.75
C ALA A 30 3.82 -13.84 6.49
N ARG A 31 3.79 -13.28 7.70
CA ARG A 31 5.01 -13.07 8.49
C ARG A 31 5.73 -14.37 8.84
N GLN A 32 5.02 -15.47 9.06
CA GLN A 32 5.61 -16.80 9.29
C GLN A 32 6.33 -17.35 8.05
N LEU A 33 5.76 -17.14 6.86
CA LEU A 33 6.35 -17.58 5.59
C LEU A 33 7.52 -16.71 5.15
N PHE A 34 7.47 -15.42 5.50
CA PHE A 34 8.42 -14.41 5.06
C PHE A 34 9.15 -13.77 6.27
N PRO A 35 9.80 -14.50 7.18
CA PRO A 35 10.22 -13.94 8.49
C PRO A 35 11.20 -12.76 8.43
N ASN A 36 11.99 -12.64 7.37
CA ASN A 36 13.03 -11.60 7.20
C ASN A 36 12.89 -10.84 5.87
N LYS A 37 11.71 -10.88 5.25
CA LYS A 37 11.44 -10.24 3.95
C LYS A 37 10.46 -9.09 4.13
N ILE A 38 10.32 -8.22 3.13
CA ILE A 38 9.39 -7.11 3.22
C ILE A 38 7.95 -7.62 3.09
N ILE A 39 7.06 -7.18 3.98
CA ILE A 39 5.61 -7.32 3.82
C ILE A 39 5.00 -5.93 3.81
N ASP A 40 4.14 -5.66 2.84
CA ASP A 40 3.27 -4.50 2.89
C ASP A 40 1.81 -4.84 2.67
N LEU A 41 0.96 -3.97 3.21
CA LEU A 41 -0.48 -4.13 3.22
C LEU A 41 -1.16 -2.92 2.60
N SER A 42 -2.07 -3.17 1.66
CA SER A 42 -3.01 -2.16 1.17
C SER A 42 -4.02 -1.78 2.25
N VAL A 43 -4.16 -0.48 2.51
CA VAL A 43 -5.12 0.12 3.45
C VAL A 43 -5.89 1.22 2.73
N GLY A 44 -7.18 1.01 2.51
CA GLY A 44 -8.09 2.00 1.94
C GLY A 44 -8.83 2.81 2.99
N LEU A 45 -9.19 2.21 4.13
CA LEU A 45 -9.88 2.91 5.21
C LEU A 45 -9.20 2.68 6.55
N ILE A 46 -9.35 3.64 7.46
CA ILE A 46 -8.75 3.53 8.80
C ILE A 46 -9.23 2.30 9.58
N ILE A 47 -10.45 1.82 9.28
CA ILE A 47 -10.99 0.62 9.92
C ILE A 47 -10.24 -0.65 9.50
N GLU A 48 -9.69 -0.68 8.29
CA GLU A 48 -8.88 -1.81 7.80
C GLU A 48 -7.53 -1.82 8.52
N TYR A 49 -6.91 -0.64 8.69
CA TYR A 49 -5.71 -0.48 9.52
C TYR A 49 -5.92 -1.06 10.92
N GLN A 50 -7.01 -0.63 11.59
CA GLN A 50 -7.34 -1.03 12.96
C GLN A 50 -7.65 -2.52 13.12
N ARG A 51 -8.07 -3.19 12.05
CA ARG A 51 -8.43 -4.62 12.07
C ARG A 51 -7.29 -5.53 11.61
N SER A 52 -6.24 -4.96 11.04
CA SER A 52 -5.10 -5.69 10.49
C SER A 52 -3.98 -5.79 11.52
N ALA A 53 -3.15 -6.83 11.41
CA ALA A 53 -1.93 -6.98 12.21
C ALA A 53 -0.79 -6.12 11.63
N VAL A 54 -1.02 -4.80 11.56
CA VAL A 54 -0.11 -3.82 10.95
C VAL A 54 1.25 -3.73 11.65
N GLU A 55 1.34 -4.17 12.90
CA GLU A 55 2.59 -4.29 13.64
C GLU A 55 3.54 -5.36 13.07
N LEU A 56 3.04 -6.22 12.18
CA LEU A 56 3.82 -7.26 11.52
C LEU A 56 4.22 -6.90 10.09
N VAL A 57 3.77 -5.75 9.57
CA VAL A 57 4.13 -5.28 8.23
C VAL A 57 5.25 -4.25 8.31
N ASP A 58 6.01 -4.13 7.23
CA ASP A 58 7.14 -3.23 7.11
C ASP A 58 6.70 -1.83 6.63
N TYR A 59 5.63 -1.75 5.84
CA TYR A 59 4.97 -0.50 5.47
C TYR A 59 3.52 -0.74 5.01
N ILE A 60 2.78 0.35 4.77
CA ILE A 60 1.43 0.28 4.21
C ILE A 60 1.28 1.11 2.93
N GLY A 61 0.50 0.56 1.99
CA GLY A 61 0.03 1.26 0.81
C GLY A 61 -1.33 1.91 1.07
N VAL A 62 -1.40 3.24 1.13
CA VAL A 62 -2.64 3.95 1.48
C VAL A 62 -3.32 4.53 0.25
N GLY A 63 -4.54 4.08 -0.04
CA GLY A 63 -5.27 4.53 -1.22
C GLY A 63 -6.58 3.78 -1.50
N PRO A 64 -7.34 4.21 -2.52
CA PRO A 64 -6.91 5.10 -3.59
C PRO A 64 -7.01 6.57 -3.19
N ILE A 65 -5.93 7.33 -3.39
CA ILE A 65 -5.91 8.78 -3.11
C ILE A 65 -6.78 9.53 -4.12
N PHE A 66 -6.72 9.14 -5.39
CA PHE A 66 -7.52 9.69 -6.48
C PHE A 66 -8.14 8.56 -7.31
N SER A 67 -9.12 8.91 -8.15
CA SER A 67 -9.74 7.96 -9.05
C SER A 67 -8.72 7.34 -10.01
N THR A 68 -8.82 6.02 -10.23
CA THR A 68 -7.92 5.27 -11.10
C THR A 68 -8.68 4.19 -11.86
N SER A 69 -8.23 3.91 -13.08
CA SER A 69 -8.68 2.79 -13.91
C SER A 69 -7.69 1.61 -13.91
N SER A 70 -6.58 1.71 -13.18
CA SER A 70 -5.53 0.67 -13.19
C SER A 70 -5.88 -0.57 -12.37
N LYS A 71 -6.82 -0.47 -11.42
CA LYS A 71 -7.31 -1.58 -10.60
C LYS A 71 -8.83 -1.54 -10.56
N ASN A 72 -9.47 -2.63 -11.02
CA ASN A 72 -10.92 -2.78 -10.87
C ASN A 72 -11.26 -2.98 -9.39
N GLY A 73 -12.27 -2.29 -8.89
CA GLY A 73 -12.66 -2.39 -7.48
C GLY A 73 -11.66 -1.74 -6.52
N ALA A 74 -10.96 -0.68 -6.95
CA ALA A 74 -10.01 0.04 -6.10
C ALA A 74 -10.62 0.63 -4.81
N GLY A 75 -11.93 0.58 -4.61
CA GLY A 75 -12.61 1.15 -3.44
C GLY A 75 -12.98 2.62 -3.62
N GLU A 76 -13.48 3.22 -2.55
CA GLU A 76 -13.85 4.64 -2.53
C GLU A 76 -12.60 5.51 -2.47
N VAL A 77 -12.59 6.62 -3.23
CA VAL A 77 -11.50 7.59 -3.21
C VAL A 77 -11.46 8.29 -1.86
N ILE A 78 -10.34 8.16 -1.14
CA ILE A 78 -10.21 8.72 0.21
C ILE A 78 -9.59 10.11 0.23
N GLY A 79 -8.92 10.51 -0.86
CA GLY A 79 -8.27 11.81 -0.98
C GLY A 79 -7.14 12.03 0.02
N LEU A 80 -6.58 13.25 -0.01
CA LEU A 80 -5.56 13.68 0.95
C LEU A 80 -6.07 13.67 2.39
N LYS A 81 -7.39 13.85 2.58
CA LYS A 81 -8.00 13.79 3.92
C LYS A 81 -7.92 12.38 4.51
N GLY A 82 -8.25 11.34 3.74
CA GLY A 82 -8.10 9.96 4.19
C GLY A 82 -6.66 9.61 4.51
N LEU A 83 -5.72 10.03 3.66
CA LEU A 83 -4.29 9.85 3.89
C LEU A 83 -3.81 10.53 5.17
N ASN A 84 -4.21 11.78 5.41
CA ASN A 84 -3.94 12.50 6.66
C ASN A 84 -4.50 11.75 7.87
N ASN A 85 -5.73 11.23 7.80
CA ASN A 85 -6.32 10.49 8.92
C ASN A 85 -5.49 9.24 9.29
N VAL A 86 -4.94 8.54 8.30
CA VAL A 86 -4.07 7.37 8.57
C VAL A 86 -2.74 7.82 9.18
N ARG A 87 -2.10 8.88 8.65
CA ARG A 87 -0.88 9.44 9.25
C ARG A 87 -1.12 10.05 10.63
N ASP A 88 -2.32 10.52 10.92
CA ASP A 88 -2.69 11.02 12.24
C ASP A 88 -2.87 9.91 13.25
N TYR A 89 -3.34 8.76 12.80
CA TYR A 89 -3.55 7.59 13.65
C TYR A 89 -2.25 6.87 14.00
N ASP A 90 -1.37 6.67 13.02
CA ASP A 90 -0.04 6.13 13.23
C ASP A 90 0.97 7.17 12.77
N LYS A 91 2.00 7.47 13.58
CA LYS A 91 3.03 8.48 13.28
C LYS A 91 4.37 7.91 12.83
N GLU A 92 4.55 6.60 12.94
CA GLU A 92 5.85 5.93 12.78
C GLU A 92 5.86 4.99 11.57
N ILE A 93 4.74 4.31 11.29
CA ILE A 93 4.69 3.34 10.19
C ILE A 93 4.98 4.04 8.85
N PRO A 94 5.83 3.48 7.98
CA PRO A 94 6.06 4.05 6.66
C PRO A 94 4.79 3.96 5.80
N ILE A 95 4.44 5.06 5.14
CA ILE A 95 3.24 5.18 4.30
C ILE A 95 3.64 5.48 2.86
N VAL A 96 3.21 4.61 1.94
CA VAL A 96 3.26 4.87 0.50
C VAL A 96 1.86 5.19 -0.01
N ALA A 97 1.64 6.41 -0.48
CA ALA A 97 0.37 6.80 -1.06
C ALA A 97 0.19 6.16 -2.45
N ILE A 98 -1.00 5.66 -2.76
CA ILE A 98 -1.27 4.96 -4.03
C ILE A 98 -2.66 5.31 -4.60
N GLY A 99 -2.80 5.19 -5.91
CA GLY A 99 -4.09 5.30 -6.61
C GLY A 99 -4.31 6.66 -7.27
N GLY A 100 -4.27 6.68 -8.59
CA GLY A 100 -4.60 7.85 -9.42
C GLY A 100 -3.61 9.02 -9.30
N ILE A 101 -2.42 8.81 -8.73
CA ILE A 101 -1.43 9.85 -8.48
C ILE A 101 -0.72 10.27 -9.77
N THR A 102 -0.60 11.58 -9.98
CA THR A 102 0.20 12.20 -11.04
C THR A 102 1.35 13.04 -10.47
N PHE A 103 2.24 13.54 -11.32
CA PHE A 103 3.34 14.40 -10.89
C PHE A 103 2.88 15.67 -10.14
N GLY A 104 1.73 16.24 -10.52
CA GLY A 104 1.19 17.45 -9.88
C GLY A 104 0.76 17.23 -8.43
N ASP A 105 0.45 15.99 -8.04
CA ASP A 105 -0.10 15.66 -6.73
C ASP A 105 0.98 15.41 -5.67
N VAL A 106 2.20 15.07 -6.09
CA VAL A 106 3.30 14.61 -5.22
C VAL A 106 3.62 15.62 -4.12
N ALA A 107 3.62 16.91 -4.43
CA ALA A 107 3.90 17.96 -3.44
C ALA A 107 2.83 18.03 -2.35
N ALA A 108 1.55 17.82 -2.70
CA ALA A 108 0.46 17.82 -1.74
C ALA A 108 0.43 16.54 -0.90
N ILE A 109 0.75 15.39 -1.51
CA ILE A 109 0.91 14.11 -0.79
C ILE A 109 2.06 14.18 0.21
N LYS A 110 3.20 14.74 -0.18
CA LYS A 110 4.34 14.88 0.75
C LYS A 110 3.96 15.71 1.99
N GLN A 111 3.09 16.71 1.85
CA GLN A 111 2.63 17.53 2.96
C GLN A 111 1.74 16.77 3.96
N THR A 112 1.15 15.63 3.57
CA THR A 112 0.41 14.77 4.49
C THR A 112 1.31 13.92 5.38
N GLY A 113 2.64 13.95 5.18
CA GLY A 113 3.59 13.11 5.88
C GLY A 113 3.68 11.68 5.37
N ALA A 114 3.23 11.42 4.13
CA ALA A 114 3.52 10.17 3.45
C ALA A 114 5.02 10.09 3.06
N ASP A 115 5.59 8.90 3.16
CA ASP A 115 7.02 8.63 2.94
C ASP A 115 7.34 8.34 1.47
N GLY A 116 6.32 8.01 0.67
CA GLY A 116 6.46 7.76 -0.75
C GLY A 116 5.17 7.81 -1.54
N VAL A 117 5.28 7.66 -2.87
CA VAL A 117 4.16 7.51 -3.80
C VAL A 117 4.38 6.29 -4.68
N ALA A 118 3.33 5.53 -4.93
CA ALA A 118 3.30 4.44 -5.89
C ALA A 118 2.42 4.82 -7.10
N VAL A 119 2.95 4.61 -8.30
CA VAL A 119 2.30 4.96 -9.56
C VAL A 119 2.42 3.81 -10.56
N ILE A 120 1.39 3.64 -11.40
CA ILE A 120 1.40 2.68 -12.51
C ILE A 120 1.32 3.46 -13.83
N SER A 121 0.13 3.97 -14.18
CA SER A 121 -0.13 4.59 -15.49
C SER A 121 0.73 5.82 -15.76
N ALA A 122 1.04 6.62 -14.73
CA ALA A 122 1.87 7.82 -14.89
C ALA A 122 3.28 7.53 -15.45
N ILE A 123 3.79 6.30 -15.28
CA ILE A 123 5.07 5.86 -15.86
C ILE A 123 4.82 4.87 -17.00
N ALA A 124 4.05 3.81 -16.77
CA ALA A 124 3.83 2.73 -17.73
C ALA A 124 3.14 3.19 -19.03
N GLN A 125 2.47 4.34 -19.01
CA GLN A 125 1.82 4.96 -20.17
C GLN A 125 2.41 6.35 -20.49
N SER A 126 3.59 6.66 -19.94
CA SER A 126 4.33 7.87 -20.31
C SER A 126 4.83 7.80 -21.76
N LYS A 127 4.96 8.95 -22.41
CA LYS A 127 5.44 9.08 -23.79
C LYS A 127 6.90 9.50 -23.84
#